data_AF-A0A4Y2GYE1-F1
#
_entry.id   AF-A0A4Y2GYE1-F1
#
_cell.length_a   1.000
_cell.length_b   1.000
_cell.length_c   1.000
_cell.angle_alpha   90.00
_cell.angle_beta   90.00
_cell.angle_gamma   90.00
#
_symmetry.space_group_name_H-M   'P 1'
#
loop_
_entity.id
_entity.type
_entity.pdbx_description
1 polymer ?
#
loop_
_entity_poly.entity_id
_entity_poly.type
_entity_poly.pdbx_seq_one_letter_code
_entity_poly.pdbx_strand_id
1 'polypeptide(L)'
;MALRVALGLPKWTPNMVLMKIAGQEVLSEKIKRLAAQFFIRQLANGTQSPIYDKNCRPSIKLIKKDEVLMANLFADLDNSTDHIIAFPDTLFSRNNVCEIHLSDFNFQNKAHPVFLIKDLFEEAVSKEFYDYHIIATDASKSHSFTSIAGISNLQSFVYRIHLINSIFTAEALAICQALDELSVPDKNLLLLTDSYSVLQALKCLTLKSPKVIHRLAGKIFVRKNFNQKICLVWTLGHPLIHWNEKADLLAKNGHGVPPINRVDCF
;
A
#
# COMPACT_ATOMS: atom_id res chain seq x y z
N MET A 1 -36.99 11.06 20.78
CA MET A 1 -38.47 10.97 20.77
C MET A 1 -38.97 9.70 20.07
N ALA A 2 -38.45 9.38 18.88
CA ALA A 2 -38.85 8.20 18.10
C ALA A 2 -38.84 6.87 18.86
N LEU A 3 -37.76 6.56 19.60
CA LEU A 3 -37.66 5.28 20.35
C LEU A 3 -38.73 5.10 21.43
N ARG A 4 -39.13 6.20 22.10
CA ARG A 4 -40.18 6.15 23.15
C ARG A 4 -41.54 5.86 22.54
N VAL A 5 -41.84 6.49 21.40
CA VAL A 5 -43.08 6.27 20.66
C VAL A 5 -43.13 4.84 20.12
N ALA A 6 -42.02 4.35 19.55
CA ALA A 6 -41.93 3.00 19.00
C ALA A 6 -42.08 1.90 20.07
N LEU A 7 -41.62 2.14 21.30
CA LEU A 7 -41.71 1.19 22.42
C LEU A 7 -42.94 1.40 23.31
N GLY A 8 -43.83 2.34 22.97
CA GLY A 8 -45.03 2.64 23.77
C GLY A 8 -44.74 3.21 25.16
N LEU A 9 -43.57 3.83 25.36
CA LEU A 9 -43.11 4.32 26.66
C LEU A 9 -43.51 5.78 26.91
N PRO A 10 -43.92 6.13 28.14
CA PRO A 10 -44.24 7.51 28.52
C PRO A 10 -43.08 8.47 28.29
N LYS A 11 -43.38 9.75 28.01
CA LYS A 11 -42.35 10.80 27.77
C LYS A 11 -41.38 10.94 28.94
N TRP A 12 -41.84 10.72 30.17
CA TRP A 12 -41.03 10.82 31.40
C TRP A 12 -40.09 9.64 31.64
N THR A 13 -40.18 8.57 30.84
CA THR A 13 -39.31 7.39 31.01
C THR A 13 -37.84 7.78 30.90
N PRO A 14 -37.00 7.50 31.92
CA PRO A 14 -35.57 7.83 31.89
C PRO A 14 -34.85 7.16 30.71
N ASN A 15 -33.84 7.84 30.16
CA ASN A 15 -33.09 7.33 29.00
C ASN A 15 -32.45 5.96 29.26
N MET A 16 -31.96 5.68 30.46
CA MET A 16 -31.35 4.38 30.77
C MET A 16 -32.35 3.22 30.67
N VAL A 17 -33.57 3.43 31.16
CA VAL A 17 -34.66 2.43 31.09
C VAL A 17 -35.07 2.23 29.63
N LEU A 18 -35.21 3.33 28.87
CA LEU A 18 -35.52 3.30 27.45
C LEU A 18 -34.50 2.48 26.64
N MET A 19 -33.20 2.69 26.86
CA MET A 19 -32.13 1.97 26.17
C MET A 19 -32.13 0.48 26.54
N LYS A 20 -32.34 0.16 27.82
CA LYS A 20 -32.42 -1.23 28.30
C LYS A 20 -33.59 -1.98 27.68
N ILE A 21 -34.77 -1.37 27.60
CA ILE A 21 -35.96 -1.96 26.95
C ILE A 21 -35.72 -2.14 25.45
N ALA A 22 -35.00 -1.20 24.81
CA ALA A 22 -34.64 -1.29 23.40
C ALA A 22 -33.54 -2.32 23.09
N GLY A 23 -32.95 -2.96 24.10
CA GLY A 23 -31.77 -3.82 23.93
C GLY A 23 -30.54 -3.05 23.42
N GLN A 24 -30.47 -1.74 23.66
CA GLN A 24 -29.39 -0.88 23.22
C GLN A 24 -28.50 -0.48 24.40
N GLU A 25 -27.19 -0.35 24.15
CA GLU A 25 -26.23 0.13 25.15
C GLU A 25 -26.51 1.60 25.51
N VAL A 26 -26.41 1.93 26.81
CA VAL A 26 -26.44 3.31 27.26
C VAL A 26 -25.23 4.06 26.70
N LEU A 27 -25.39 5.35 26.37
CA LEU A 27 -24.36 6.16 25.71
C LEU A 27 -23.02 6.16 26.48
N SER A 28 -23.05 6.21 27.81
CA SER A 28 -21.85 6.16 28.65
C SER A 28 -21.05 4.86 28.44
N GLU A 29 -21.74 3.72 28.43
CA GLU A 29 -21.12 2.42 28.21
C GLU A 29 -20.64 2.24 26.77
N LYS A 30 -21.40 2.77 25.80
CA LYS A 30 -20.98 2.80 24.39
C LYS A 30 -19.69 3.60 24.19
N ILE A 31 -19.55 4.75 24.86
CA ILE A 31 -18.32 5.56 24.82
C ILE A 31 -17.14 4.79 25.43
N LYS A 32 -17.32 4.16 26.59
CA LYS A 32 -16.28 3.33 27.22
C LYS A 32 -15.84 2.19 26.30
N ARG A 33 -16.79 1.45 25.70
CA ARG A 33 -16.49 0.35 24.78
C ARG A 33 -15.75 0.82 23.54
N LEU A 34 -16.17 1.92 22.91
CA LEU A 34 -15.51 2.45 21.73
C LEU A 34 -14.09 2.98 22.06
N ALA A 35 -13.92 3.60 23.22
CA ALA A 35 -12.61 4.01 23.72
C ALA A 35 -11.70 2.80 23.94
N ALA A 36 -12.18 1.76 24.62
CA ALA A 36 -11.44 0.52 24.84
C ALA A 36 -11.03 -0.15 23.51
N GLN A 37 -11.98 -0.29 22.56
CA GLN A 37 -11.71 -0.83 21.23
C GLN A 37 -10.65 -0.02 20.47
N PHE A 38 -10.72 1.31 20.57
CA PHE A 38 -9.71 2.18 19.99
C PHE A 38 -8.35 1.90 20.62
N PHE A 39 -8.20 1.96 21.94
CA PHE A 39 -6.90 1.79 22.60
C PHE A 39 -6.32 0.39 22.41
N ILE A 40 -7.12 -0.67 22.54
CA ILE A 40 -6.68 -2.05 22.27
C ILE A 40 -6.15 -2.16 20.84
N ARG A 41 -6.85 -1.58 19.86
CA ARG A 41 -6.39 -1.58 18.45
C ARG A 41 -5.07 -0.82 18.28
N GLN A 42 -4.86 0.29 18.99
CA GLN A 42 -3.62 1.05 18.88
C GLN A 42 -2.44 0.35 19.55
N LEU A 43 -2.67 -0.28 20.70
CA LEU A 43 -1.69 -1.12 21.38
C LEU A 43 -1.31 -2.33 20.52
N ALA A 44 -2.31 -3.02 19.94
CA ALA A 44 -2.08 -4.15 19.04
C ALA A 44 -1.28 -3.73 17.78
N ASN A 45 -1.50 -2.53 17.26
CA ASN A 45 -0.74 -2.01 16.12
C ASN A 45 0.71 -1.62 16.47
N GLY A 46 1.05 -1.52 17.76
CA GLY A 46 2.40 -1.20 18.24
C GLY A 46 3.02 0.02 17.54
N THR A 47 4.22 -0.17 17.00
CA THR A 47 5.02 0.84 16.28
C THR A 47 4.35 1.41 15.02
N GLN A 48 3.31 0.74 14.51
CA GLN A 48 2.54 1.16 13.34
C GLN A 48 1.34 2.04 13.70
N SER A 49 0.99 2.15 14.98
CA SER A 49 -0.09 3.02 15.41
C SER A 49 0.29 4.50 15.20
N PRO A 50 -0.67 5.36 14.77
CA PRO A 50 -0.47 6.81 14.72
C PRO A 50 -0.11 7.44 16.08
N ILE A 51 -0.35 6.71 17.18
CA ILE A 51 -0.04 7.14 18.54
C ILE A 51 1.46 7.04 18.83
N TYR A 52 2.24 6.31 18.03
CA TYR A 52 3.69 6.24 18.19
C TYR A 52 4.39 7.05 17.08
N ASP A 53 5.39 7.83 17.49
CA ASP A 53 6.33 8.51 16.61
C ASP A 53 7.28 7.49 15.94
N LYS A 54 8.03 7.92 14.91
CA LYS A 54 9.03 7.16 14.16
C LYS A 54 10.05 6.42 15.05
N ASN A 55 10.28 6.90 16.27
CA ASN A 55 11.17 6.30 17.26
C ASN A 55 10.45 5.34 18.23
N CYS A 56 9.23 4.88 17.89
CA CYS A 56 8.39 4.03 18.74
C CYS A 56 8.06 4.66 20.11
N ARG A 57 8.10 5.99 20.20
CA ARG A 57 7.72 6.73 21.40
C ARG A 57 6.28 7.20 21.25
N PRO A 58 5.42 7.10 22.28
CA PRO A 58 4.07 7.63 22.19
C PRO A 58 4.12 9.14 21.89
N SER A 59 3.65 9.53 20.70
CA SER A 59 3.56 10.92 20.21
C SER A 59 2.44 11.67 20.92
N ILE A 60 1.44 10.95 21.43
CA ILE A 60 0.38 11.47 22.28
C ILE A 60 0.65 10.98 23.71
N LYS A 61 0.86 11.91 24.65
CA LYS A 61 0.85 11.59 26.07
C LYS A 61 -0.60 11.42 26.51
N LEU A 62 -0.94 10.25 27.02
CA LEU A 62 -2.24 10.03 27.68
C LEU A 62 -2.38 11.03 28.83
N ILE A 63 -3.56 11.62 28.98
CA ILE A 63 -3.87 12.41 30.16
C ILE A 63 -4.05 11.42 31.31
N LYS A 64 -3.67 11.78 32.55
CA LYS A 64 -3.87 10.95 33.76
C LYS A 64 -5.27 10.32 33.84
N LYS A 65 -6.29 11.04 33.38
CA LYS A 65 -7.68 10.58 33.35
C LYS A 65 -7.89 9.38 32.43
N ASP A 66 -7.23 9.37 31.27
CA ASP A 66 -7.31 8.29 30.28
C ASP A 66 -6.50 7.07 30.73
N GLU A 67 -5.34 7.29 31.37
CA GLU A 67 -4.55 6.20 31.97
C GLU A 67 -5.34 5.44 33.04
N VAL A 68 -6.03 6.16 33.93
CA VAL A 68 -6.89 5.55 34.96
C VAL A 68 -8.07 4.82 34.33
N LEU A 69 -8.66 5.38 33.27
CA LEU A 69 -9.78 4.74 32.56
C LEU A 69 -9.34 3.42 31.91
N MET A 70 -8.14 3.40 31.32
CA MET A 70 -7.54 2.19 30.75
C MET A 70 -7.20 1.15 31.82
N ALA A 71 -6.61 1.56 32.95
CA ALA A 71 -6.30 0.65 34.05
C ALA A 71 -7.57 -0.01 34.61
N ASN A 72 -8.64 0.77 34.79
CA ASN A 72 -9.93 0.26 35.25
C ASN A 72 -10.56 -0.69 34.21
N LEU A 73 -10.49 -0.36 32.92
CA LEU A 73 -10.98 -1.23 31.85
C LEU A 73 -10.26 -2.59 31.86
N PHE A 74 -8.94 -2.62 31.99
CA PHE A 74 -8.17 -3.86 32.04
C PHE A 74 -8.44 -4.67 33.32
N ALA A 75 -8.62 -3.99 34.46
CA ALA A 75 -9.03 -4.63 35.71
C ALA A 75 -10.43 -5.26 35.60
N ASP A 76 -11.41 -4.55 35.01
CA ASP A 76 -12.76 -5.07 34.79
C ASP A 76 -12.80 -6.28 33.84
N LEU A 77 -11.83 -6.34 32.92
CA LEU A 77 -11.67 -7.41 31.94
C LEU A 77 -10.87 -8.61 32.46
N ASP A 78 -10.35 -8.57 33.69
CA ASP A 78 -9.45 -9.58 34.27
C ASP A 78 -8.26 -9.93 33.35
N ASN A 79 -7.80 -8.96 32.56
CA ASN A 79 -6.79 -9.17 31.52
C ASN A 79 -5.66 -8.13 31.61
N SER A 80 -4.42 -8.59 31.49
CA SER A 80 -3.25 -7.70 31.36
C SER A 80 -3.09 -7.22 29.90
N THR A 81 -2.50 -6.05 29.70
CA THR A 81 -2.02 -5.56 28.40
C THR A 81 -1.13 -6.57 27.67
N ASP A 82 -0.47 -7.45 28.41
CA ASP A 82 0.43 -8.49 27.87
C ASP A 82 -0.31 -9.59 27.09
N HIS A 83 -1.64 -9.68 27.24
CA HIS A 83 -2.49 -10.64 26.52
C HIS A 83 -3.02 -10.07 25.20
N ILE A 84 -2.74 -8.79 24.90
CA ILE A 84 -3.10 -8.19 23.62
C ILE A 84 -2.19 -8.80 22.57
N ILE A 85 -2.78 -9.59 21.66
CA ILE A 85 -2.08 -10.11 20.48
C ILE A 85 -1.64 -8.91 19.65
N ALA A 86 -0.35 -8.61 19.69
CA ALA A 86 0.25 -7.62 18.81
C ALA A 86 0.12 -8.10 17.36
N PHE A 87 -0.19 -7.17 16.45
CA PHE A 87 -0.01 -7.45 15.05
C PHE A 87 1.46 -7.77 14.79
N PRO A 88 1.78 -8.75 13.94
CA PRO A 88 3.15 -9.11 13.65
C PRO A 88 3.95 -7.86 13.22
N ASP A 89 5.00 -7.53 13.96
CA ASP A 89 5.97 -6.46 13.60
C ASP A 89 6.60 -6.70 12.22
N THR A 90 6.46 -7.92 11.69
CA THR A 90 6.91 -8.31 10.36
C THR A 90 6.18 -7.62 9.21
N LEU A 91 5.06 -6.94 9.46
CA LEU A 91 4.38 -6.13 8.45
C LEU A 91 5.09 -4.80 8.25
N PHE A 92 6.28 -4.87 7.67
CA PHE A 92 7.02 -3.77 7.06
C PHE A 92 7.62 -2.78 8.07
N SER A 93 8.91 -2.95 8.37
CA SER A 93 9.72 -1.84 8.85
C SER A 93 9.52 -0.66 7.89
N ARG A 94 8.95 0.41 8.44
CA ARG A 94 8.41 1.59 7.73
C ARG A 94 9.40 2.28 6.79
N ASN A 95 10.69 1.87 6.80
CA ASN A 95 11.76 2.60 6.14
C ASN A 95 12.56 1.83 5.08
N ASN A 96 12.44 0.50 4.94
CA ASN A 96 13.43 -0.27 4.15
C ASN A 96 12.82 -1.32 3.19
N VAL A 97 11.65 -1.08 2.59
CA VAL A 97 11.09 -2.03 1.61
C VAL A 97 12.00 -2.15 0.39
N CYS A 98 12.38 -1.01 -0.21
CA CYS A 98 13.31 -0.89 -1.34
C CYS A 98 13.73 0.58 -1.55
N GLU A 99 14.72 0.81 -2.40
CA GLU A 99 15.11 2.16 -2.82
C GLU A 99 14.07 2.68 -3.83
N ILE A 100 13.47 3.85 -3.55
CA ILE A 100 12.42 4.46 -4.40
C ILE A 100 12.82 5.88 -4.74
N HIS A 101 13.09 6.13 -6.02
CA HIS A 101 13.51 7.43 -6.54
C HIS A 101 12.38 8.09 -7.31
N LEU A 102 11.85 9.18 -6.74
CA LEU A 102 10.75 9.95 -7.34
C LEU A 102 11.24 11.21 -8.09
N SER A 103 12.38 11.76 -7.68
CA SER A 103 12.92 13.02 -8.24
C SER A 103 14.42 13.17 -7.98
N ASP A 104 15.13 12.06 -7.83
CA ASP A 104 16.53 12.06 -7.41
C ASP A 104 17.47 12.20 -8.61
N PHE A 105 16.98 11.96 -9.83
CA PHE A 105 17.75 12.03 -11.06
C PHE A 105 17.34 13.19 -11.97
N ASN A 106 18.31 13.73 -12.71
CA ASN A 106 18.08 14.84 -13.65
C ASN A 106 17.08 14.48 -14.76
N PHE A 107 17.06 13.21 -15.23
CA PHE A 107 16.11 12.76 -16.25
C PHE A 107 14.65 12.72 -15.75
N GLN A 108 14.41 12.80 -14.43
CA GLN A 108 13.07 12.86 -13.84
C GLN A 108 12.51 14.29 -13.82
N ASN A 109 13.35 15.30 -14.09
CA ASN A 109 12.95 16.68 -14.02
C ASN A 109 12.23 17.12 -15.31
N LYS A 110 10.94 17.41 -15.18
CA LYS A 110 10.04 17.88 -16.25
C LYS A 110 10.48 19.18 -16.94
N ALA A 111 11.35 19.98 -16.30
CA ALA A 111 11.83 21.24 -16.86
C ALA A 111 12.96 21.04 -17.90
N HIS A 112 13.58 19.86 -17.96
CA HIS A 112 14.66 19.62 -18.91
C HIS A 112 14.12 19.46 -20.33
N PRO A 113 14.88 19.91 -21.35
CA PRO A 113 14.52 19.66 -22.73
C PRO A 113 14.41 18.17 -23.00
N VAL A 114 13.33 17.80 -23.68
CA VAL A 114 12.96 16.44 -24.09
C VAL A 114 14.14 15.67 -24.69
N PHE A 115 14.93 16.28 -25.58
CA PHE A 115 16.07 15.62 -26.22
C PHE A 115 17.20 15.21 -25.24
N LEU A 116 17.35 15.91 -24.11
CA LEU A 116 18.45 15.69 -23.16
C LEU A 116 18.17 14.56 -22.16
N ILE A 117 16.89 14.26 -21.94
CA ILE A 117 16.44 13.27 -20.95
C ILE A 117 17.01 11.88 -21.27
N LYS A 118 17.12 11.53 -22.55
CA LYS A 118 17.68 10.25 -22.98
C LYS A 118 19.14 10.11 -22.57
N ASP A 119 19.96 11.11 -22.89
CA ASP A 119 21.39 11.09 -22.58
C ASP A 119 21.62 11.08 -21.06
N LEU A 120 20.83 11.85 -20.31
CA LEU A 120 20.86 11.85 -18.84
C LEU A 120 20.45 10.50 -18.23
N PHE A 121 19.49 9.80 -18.85
CA PHE A 121 19.10 8.47 -18.41
C PHE A 121 20.21 7.44 -18.69
N GLU A 122 20.81 7.45 -19.87
CA GLU A 122 21.93 6.56 -20.22
C GLU A 122 23.16 6.83 -19.33
N GLU A 123 23.43 8.10 -19.01
CA GLU A 123 24.46 8.50 -18.06
C GLU A 123 24.16 7.97 -16.64
N ALA A 124 22.93 8.14 -16.14
CA ALA A 124 22.55 7.62 -14.82
C ALA A 124 22.63 6.10 -14.75
N VAL A 125 22.16 5.40 -15.79
CA VAL A 125 22.24 3.93 -15.85
C VAL A 125 23.69 3.46 -15.87
N SER A 126 24.56 4.09 -16.66
CA SER A 126 25.97 3.70 -16.75
C SER A 126 26.77 4.01 -15.48
N LYS A 127 26.43 5.08 -14.74
CA LYS A 127 27.13 5.46 -13.51
C LYS A 127 26.63 4.72 -12.27
N GLU A 128 25.31 4.64 -12.08
CA GLU A 128 24.71 4.16 -10.84
C GLU A 128 24.12 2.76 -10.93
N PHE A 129 23.72 2.33 -12.13
CA PHE A 129 22.96 1.09 -12.34
C PHE A 129 23.63 0.12 -13.33
N TYR A 130 24.96 0.18 -13.50
CA TYR A 130 25.69 -0.59 -14.52
C TYR A 130 25.52 -2.12 -14.37
N ASP A 131 25.33 -2.61 -13.14
CA ASP A 131 25.13 -4.03 -12.82
C ASP A 131 23.66 -4.42 -12.60
N TYR A 132 22.73 -3.48 -12.80
CA TYR A 132 21.31 -3.72 -12.59
C TYR A 132 20.65 -4.28 -13.85
N HIS A 133 19.74 -5.24 -13.65
CA HIS A 133 18.83 -5.71 -14.67
C HIS A 133 17.63 -4.75 -14.78
N ILE A 134 17.52 -4.11 -15.94
CA ILE A 134 16.47 -3.13 -16.22
C ILE A 134 15.18 -3.85 -16.60
N ILE A 135 14.09 -3.48 -15.92
CA ILE A 135 12.74 -3.91 -16.23
C ILE A 135 11.87 -2.65 -16.30
N ALA A 136 11.12 -2.47 -17.37
CA ALA A 136 10.09 -1.44 -17.46
C ALA A 136 8.70 -2.07 -17.41
N THR A 137 7.79 -1.39 -16.73
CA THR A 137 6.41 -1.84 -16.56
C THR A 137 5.45 -0.72 -16.85
N ASP A 138 4.34 -1.06 -17.48
CA ASP A 138 3.24 -0.13 -17.71
C ASP A 138 1.90 -0.86 -17.70
N ALA A 139 0.82 -0.11 -17.55
CA ALA A 139 -0.54 -0.60 -17.65
C ALA A 139 -1.39 0.35 -18.48
N SER A 140 -2.35 -0.21 -19.22
CA SER A 140 -3.27 0.58 -20.02
C SER A 140 -4.70 0.23 -19.65
N LYS A 141 -5.55 1.25 -19.58
CA LYS A 141 -6.99 1.11 -19.36
C LYS A 141 -7.75 1.79 -20.48
N SER A 142 -8.53 1.00 -21.21
CA SER A 142 -9.49 1.49 -22.19
C SER A 142 -10.92 1.22 -21.73
N HIS A 143 -11.91 1.62 -22.53
CA HIS A 143 -13.32 1.30 -22.27
C HIS A 143 -13.61 -0.21 -22.37
N SER A 144 -12.83 -0.96 -23.14
CA SER A 144 -13.12 -2.36 -23.48
C SER A 144 -12.16 -3.36 -22.82
N PHE A 145 -11.02 -2.91 -22.30
CA PHE A 145 -10.07 -3.77 -21.60
C PHE A 145 -9.17 -3.00 -20.63
N THR A 146 -8.52 -3.74 -19.75
CA THR A 146 -7.41 -3.25 -18.94
C THR A 146 -6.28 -4.26 -19.08
N SER A 147 -5.08 -3.78 -19.30
CA SER A 147 -3.90 -4.61 -19.58
C SER A 147 -2.71 -4.14 -18.76
N ILE A 148 -1.83 -5.08 -18.48
CA ILE A 148 -0.54 -4.86 -17.83
C ILE A 148 0.53 -5.40 -18.75
N ALA A 149 1.69 -4.74 -18.77
CA ALA A 149 2.84 -5.18 -19.53
C ALA A 149 4.12 -4.95 -18.74
N GLY A 150 5.11 -5.77 -19.06
CA GLY A 150 6.46 -5.58 -18.60
C GLY A 150 7.45 -6.04 -19.66
N ILE A 151 8.60 -5.39 -19.70
CA ILE A 151 9.66 -5.73 -20.63
C ILE A 151 11.03 -5.59 -19.96
N SER A 152 11.92 -6.51 -20.32
CA SER A 152 13.33 -6.52 -19.98
C SER A 152 14.15 -6.73 -21.26
N ASN A 153 15.48 -6.74 -21.14
CA ASN A 153 16.37 -7.14 -22.22
C ASN A 153 16.14 -8.59 -22.73
N LEU A 154 15.58 -9.47 -21.90
CA LEU A 154 15.51 -10.90 -22.17
C LEU A 154 14.11 -11.35 -22.62
N GLN A 155 13.08 -10.74 -22.03
CA GLN A 155 11.70 -11.19 -22.16
C GLN A 155 10.72 -10.05 -21.90
N SER A 156 9.51 -10.22 -22.39
CA SER A 156 8.37 -9.35 -22.12
C SER A 156 7.12 -10.18 -21.85
N PHE A 157 6.17 -9.58 -21.13
CA PHE A 157 4.83 -10.12 -20.96
C PHE A 157 3.79 -9.03 -21.25
N VAL A 158 2.61 -9.48 -21.66
CA VAL A 158 1.41 -8.65 -21.75
C VAL A 158 0.25 -9.50 -21.28
N TYR A 159 -0.52 -9.00 -20.33
CA TYR A 159 -1.69 -9.70 -19.81
C TYR A 159 -2.89 -8.79 -19.74
N ARG A 160 -4.05 -9.36 -20.02
CA ARG A 160 -5.33 -8.68 -19.88
C ARG A 160 -5.95 -9.03 -18.53
N ILE A 161 -6.29 -8.00 -17.78
CA ILE A 161 -6.93 -8.08 -16.47
C ILE A 161 -8.40 -7.63 -16.57
N HIS A 162 -9.19 -7.94 -15.55
CA HIS A 162 -10.60 -7.59 -15.55
C HIS A 162 -10.79 -6.05 -15.54
N LEU A 163 -11.77 -5.54 -16.31
CA LEU A 163 -12.02 -4.10 -16.47
C LEU A 163 -12.40 -3.38 -15.17
N ILE A 164 -12.81 -4.11 -14.14
CA ILE A 164 -13.16 -3.55 -12.83
C ILE A 164 -11.94 -2.92 -12.12
N ASN A 165 -10.72 -3.36 -12.47
CA ASN A 165 -9.50 -2.86 -11.85
C ASN A 165 -9.23 -1.41 -12.26
N SER A 166 -8.86 -0.56 -11.30
CA SER A 166 -8.40 0.80 -11.61
C SER A 166 -7.04 0.77 -12.31
N ILE A 167 -6.68 1.88 -12.98
CA ILE A 167 -5.34 2.03 -13.56
C ILE A 167 -4.24 1.86 -12.50
N PHE A 168 -4.43 2.47 -11.33
CA PHE A 168 -3.55 2.29 -10.16
C PHE A 168 -3.32 0.82 -9.79
N THR A 169 -4.40 0.02 -9.80
CA THR A 169 -4.30 -1.41 -9.49
C THR A 169 -3.56 -2.16 -10.60
N ALA A 170 -3.83 -1.81 -11.86
CA ALA A 170 -3.16 -2.39 -13.01
C ALA A 170 -1.65 -2.10 -13.00
N GLU A 171 -1.24 -0.85 -12.76
CA GLU A 171 0.17 -0.46 -12.65
C GLU A 171 0.88 -1.21 -11.51
N ALA A 172 0.26 -1.30 -10.32
CA ALA A 172 0.82 -2.06 -9.21
C ALA A 172 0.94 -3.57 -9.51
N LEU A 173 -0.03 -4.12 -10.25
CA LEU A 173 0.00 -5.51 -10.72
C LEU A 173 1.06 -5.73 -11.80
N ALA A 174 1.30 -4.77 -12.69
CA ALA A 174 2.37 -4.83 -13.69
C ALA A 174 3.74 -4.99 -13.00
N ILE A 175 4.00 -4.20 -11.95
CA ILE A 175 5.22 -4.32 -11.13
C ILE A 175 5.27 -5.68 -10.43
N CYS A 176 4.16 -6.14 -9.83
CA CYS A 176 4.10 -7.45 -9.20
C CYS A 176 4.46 -8.58 -10.17
N GLN A 177 3.90 -8.55 -11.38
CA GLN A 177 4.11 -9.57 -12.40
C GLN A 177 5.53 -9.51 -12.95
N ALA A 178 6.08 -8.31 -13.12
CA ALA A 178 7.47 -8.10 -13.52
C ALA A 178 8.46 -8.68 -12.51
N LEU A 179 8.19 -8.53 -11.21
CA LEU A 179 9.01 -9.18 -10.19
C LEU A 179 8.93 -10.70 -10.32
N ASP A 180 7.77 -11.28 -10.64
CA ASP A 180 7.61 -12.74 -10.77
C ASP A 180 8.30 -13.32 -11.99
N GLU A 181 8.05 -12.75 -13.18
CA GLU A 181 8.47 -13.34 -14.45
C GLU A 181 9.79 -12.76 -14.96
N LEU A 182 10.01 -11.46 -14.80
CA LEU A 182 11.12 -10.75 -15.45
C LEU A 182 12.38 -10.65 -14.57
N SER A 183 12.28 -11.02 -13.29
CA SER A 183 13.42 -10.97 -12.38
C SER A 183 14.41 -12.11 -12.63
N VAL A 184 15.70 -11.76 -12.65
CA VAL A 184 16.81 -12.71 -12.80
C VAL A 184 17.38 -13.04 -11.42
N PRO A 185 17.49 -14.32 -11.02
CA PRO A 185 18.18 -14.69 -9.78
C PRO A 185 19.64 -14.23 -9.88
N ASP A 186 20.16 -13.59 -8.84
CA ASP A 186 21.53 -13.06 -8.72
C ASP A 186 21.83 -11.71 -9.41
N LYS A 187 20.84 -10.99 -9.96
CA LYS A 187 21.04 -9.60 -10.43
C LYS A 187 20.20 -8.60 -9.66
N ASN A 188 20.77 -7.45 -9.33
CA ASN A 188 20.00 -6.32 -8.80
C ASN A 188 18.98 -5.85 -9.85
N LEU A 189 17.81 -5.37 -9.43
CA LEU A 189 16.73 -4.99 -10.34
C LEU A 189 16.54 -3.48 -10.34
N LEU A 190 16.51 -2.89 -11.53
CA LEU A 190 16.08 -1.52 -11.76
C LEU A 190 14.70 -1.56 -12.42
N LEU A 191 13.66 -1.26 -11.65
CA LEU A 191 12.28 -1.20 -12.15
C LEU A 191 11.92 0.23 -12.51
N LEU A 192 11.55 0.43 -13.78
CA LEU A 192 11.08 1.69 -14.34
C LEU A 192 9.55 1.65 -14.42
N THR A 193 8.90 2.66 -13.83
CA THR A 193 7.45 2.84 -13.90
C THR A 193 7.12 4.32 -13.95
N ASP A 194 6.13 4.69 -14.74
CA ASP A 194 5.60 6.05 -14.78
C ASP A 194 4.51 6.31 -13.72
N SER A 195 4.12 5.27 -12.98
CA SER A 195 3.14 5.38 -11.90
C SER A 195 3.73 6.01 -10.63
N TYR A 196 3.72 7.35 -10.61
CA TYR A 196 4.07 8.11 -9.41
C TYR A 196 3.20 7.69 -8.21
N SER A 197 1.92 7.41 -8.45
CA SER A 197 0.95 7.08 -7.41
C SER A 197 1.25 5.75 -6.72
N VAL A 198 1.66 4.71 -7.46
CA VAL A 198 2.05 3.41 -6.88
C VAL A 198 3.32 3.54 -6.07
N LEU A 199 4.33 4.25 -6.59
CA LEU A 199 5.59 4.49 -5.87
C LEU A 199 5.38 5.29 -4.58
N GLN A 200 4.53 6.31 -4.62
CA GLN A 200 4.16 7.09 -3.44
C GLN A 200 3.40 6.23 -2.41
N ALA A 201 2.47 5.37 -2.86
CA ALA A 201 1.73 4.47 -1.98
C ALA A 201 2.65 3.43 -1.31
N LEU A 202 3.68 2.97 -2.00
CA LEU A 202 4.69 2.05 -1.46
C LEU A 202 5.62 2.77 -0.47
N LYS A 203 6.04 4.00 -0.77
CA LYS A 203 6.85 4.84 0.15
C LYS A 203 6.08 5.19 1.43
N CYS A 204 4.76 5.37 1.33
CA CYS A 204 3.85 5.65 2.44
C CYS A 204 3.04 4.41 2.84
N LEU A 205 3.66 3.22 2.88
CA LEU A 205 2.97 1.98 3.21
C LEU A 205 2.38 2.03 4.63
N THR A 206 1.10 1.69 4.75
CA THR A 206 0.38 1.57 6.03
C THR A 206 -0.53 0.35 6.01
N LEU A 207 -1.02 -0.08 7.17
CA LEU A 207 -2.04 -1.14 7.26
C LEU A 207 -3.32 -0.86 6.45
N LYS A 208 -3.63 0.43 6.22
CA LYS A 208 -4.80 0.85 5.42
C LYS A 208 -4.51 0.93 3.92
N SER A 209 -3.26 0.75 3.49
CA SER A 209 -2.90 0.77 2.08
C SER A 209 -3.67 -0.30 1.29
N PRO A 210 -3.93 -0.07 0.00
CA PRO A 210 -4.63 -1.05 -0.84
C PRO A 210 -3.94 -2.41 -0.81
N LYS A 211 -4.72 -3.51 -0.86
CA LYS A 211 -4.20 -4.89 -0.82
C LYS A 211 -3.13 -5.16 -1.89
N VAL A 212 -3.28 -4.58 -3.08
CA VAL A 212 -2.30 -4.70 -4.17
C VAL A 212 -0.93 -4.14 -3.79
N ILE A 213 -0.87 -3.06 -2.99
CA ILE A 213 0.39 -2.48 -2.52
C ILE A 213 1.02 -3.35 -1.44
N HIS A 214 0.23 -3.93 -0.53
CA HIS A 214 0.73 -4.94 0.43
C HIS A 214 1.32 -6.15 -0.28
N ARG A 215 0.65 -6.62 -1.35
CA ARG A 215 1.16 -7.71 -2.19
C ARG A 215 2.47 -7.34 -2.86
N LEU A 216 2.57 -6.14 -3.43
CA LEU A 216 3.80 -5.63 -4.04
C LEU A 216 4.94 -5.56 -3.00
N ALA A 217 4.68 -4.97 -1.84
CA ALA A 217 5.66 -4.89 -0.76
C ALA A 217 6.11 -6.28 -0.29
N GLY A 218 5.19 -7.24 -0.20
CA GLY A 218 5.52 -8.64 0.11
C GLY A 218 6.43 -9.28 -0.93
N LYS A 219 6.18 -9.07 -2.23
CA LYS A 219 7.06 -9.57 -3.30
C LYS A 219 8.45 -8.96 -3.23
N ILE A 220 8.54 -7.64 -3.01
CA ILE A 220 9.82 -6.95 -2.85
C ILE A 220 10.58 -7.52 -1.63
N PHE A 221 9.89 -7.75 -0.52
CA PHE A 221 10.48 -8.34 0.68
C PHE A 221 11.03 -9.75 0.43
N VAL A 222 10.30 -10.60 -0.30
CA VAL A 222 10.78 -11.93 -0.70
C VAL A 222 12.07 -11.84 -1.49
N ARG A 223 12.15 -10.93 -2.48
CA ARG A 223 13.39 -10.73 -3.28
C ARG A 223 14.55 -10.21 -2.45
N LYS A 224 14.28 -9.30 -1.50
CA LYS A 224 15.28 -8.81 -0.56
C LYS A 224 15.88 -9.93 0.29
N ASN A 225 15.08 -10.92 0.70
CA ASN A 225 15.57 -12.09 1.43
C ASN A 225 16.50 -12.99 0.59
N PHE A 226 16.41 -12.89 -0.75
CA PHE A 226 17.36 -13.51 -1.67
C PHE A 226 18.58 -12.61 -1.96
N ASN A 227 18.87 -11.62 -1.11
CA ASN A 227 19.96 -10.65 -1.25
C ASN A 227 19.93 -9.83 -2.55
N GLN A 228 18.76 -9.73 -3.19
CA GLN A 228 18.58 -8.96 -4.42
C GLN A 228 18.21 -7.51 -4.06
N LYS A 229 19.01 -6.53 -4.51
CA LYS A 229 18.62 -5.11 -4.37
C LYS A 229 17.58 -4.76 -5.43
N ILE A 230 16.53 -4.08 -4.99
CA ILE A 230 15.48 -3.57 -5.87
C ILE A 230 15.48 -2.05 -5.76
N CYS A 231 15.64 -1.40 -6.92
CA CYS A 231 15.53 0.03 -7.09
C CYS A 231 14.31 0.31 -7.97
N LEU A 232 13.37 1.10 -7.46
CA LEU A 232 12.20 1.58 -8.19
C LEU A 232 12.42 3.03 -8.57
N VAL A 233 12.39 3.32 -9.87
CA VAL A 233 12.63 4.65 -10.41
C VAL A 233 11.41 5.11 -11.16
N TRP A 234 10.90 6.27 -10.76
CA TRP A 234 9.85 6.93 -11.50
C TRP A 234 10.38 7.45 -12.85
N THR A 235 9.72 7.11 -13.95
CA THR A 235 10.04 7.63 -15.28
C THR A 235 8.94 8.56 -15.77
N LEU A 236 9.32 9.59 -16.51
CA LEU A 236 8.33 10.43 -17.18
C LEU A 236 7.63 9.59 -18.24
N GLY A 237 6.29 9.61 -18.28
CA GLY A 237 5.47 8.95 -19.31
C GLY A 237 5.60 9.57 -20.72
N HIS A 238 6.75 10.17 -21.03
CA HIS A 238 7.04 10.86 -22.29
C HIS A 238 8.02 10.04 -23.17
N PRO A 239 7.99 10.24 -24.50
CA PRO A 239 8.51 9.30 -25.51
C PRO A 239 10.03 9.34 -25.72
N LEU A 240 10.81 9.05 -24.68
CA LEU A 240 12.28 9.24 -24.76
C LEU A 240 13.10 8.16 -24.07
N ILE A 241 12.54 7.53 -23.03
CA ILE A 241 13.14 6.35 -22.44
C ILE A 241 12.54 5.15 -23.17
N HIS A 242 13.31 4.60 -24.11
CA HIS A 242 12.92 3.47 -24.97
C HIS A 242 12.29 2.30 -24.21
N TRP A 243 12.77 2.03 -22.99
CA TRP A 243 12.21 1.00 -22.11
C TRP A 243 10.75 1.27 -21.74
N ASN A 244 10.45 2.52 -21.35
CA ASN A 244 9.12 2.94 -20.96
C ASN A 244 8.16 2.96 -22.17
N GLU A 245 8.63 3.48 -23.30
CA GLU A 245 7.84 3.48 -24.54
C GLU A 245 7.45 2.08 -25.00
N LYS A 246 8.40 1.13 -24.91
CA LYS A 246 8.11 -0.26 -25.23
C LYS A 246 7.09 -0.86 -24.28
N ALA A 247 7.17 -0.58 -22.98
CA ALA A 247 6.19 -1.06 -22.00
C ALA A 247 4.79 -0.48 -22.31
N ASP A 248 4.69 0.80 -22.61
CA ASP A 248 3.45 1.49 -22.98
C ASP A 248 2.82 0.94 -24.26
N LEU A 249 3.63 0.76 -25.31
CA LEU A 249 3.18 0.14 -26.55
C LEU A 249 2.66 -1.29 -26.32
N LEU A 250 3.36 -2.08 -25.50
CA LEU A 250 2.94 -3.43 -25.14
C LEU A 250 1.62 -3.42 -24.35
N ALA A 251 1.48 -2.52 -23.38
CA ALA A 251 0.26 -2.38 -22.60
C ALA A 251 -0.92 -1.99 -23.49
N LYS A 252 -0.76 -1.02 -24.38
CA LYS A 252 -1.79 -0.58 -25.34
C LYS A 252 -2.18 -1.68 -26.33
N ASN A 253 -1.23 -2.51 -26.76
CA ASN A 253 -1.47 -3.61 -27.69
C ASN A 253 -2.09 -4.87 -27.05
N GLY A 254 -2.39 -4.84 -25.75
CA GLY A 254 -3.01 -5.95 -25.01
C GLY A 254 -4.40 -6.40 -25.50
N HIS A 255 -5.03 -5.70 -26.45
CA HIS A 255 -6.30 -6.11 -27.06
C HIS A 255 -6.22 -7.52 -27.69
N GLY A 256 -5.07 -7.90 -28.26
CA GLY A 256 -4.87 -9.19 -28.91
C GLY A 256 -4.66 -10.38 -27.96
N VAL A 257 -4.56 -10.13 -26.64
CA VAL A 257 -4.21 -11.15 -25.64
C VAL A 257 -5.46 -11.63 -24.90
N PRO A 258 -5.66 -12.95 -24.74
CA PRO A 258 -6.79 -13.47 -23.96
C PRO A 258 -6.71 -13.03 -22.48
N PRO A 259 -7.86 -12.80 -21.82
CA PRO A 259 -7.88 -12.46 -20.41
C PRO A 259 -7.33 -13.60 -19.55
N ILE A 260 -6.49 -13.27 -18.56
CA ILE A 260 -6.04 -14.23 -17.57
C ILE A 260 -7.16 -14.49 -16.56
N ASN A 261 -7.64 -15.74 -16.51
CA ASN A 261 -8.62 -16.22 -15.54
C ASN A 261 -7.99 -16.87 -14.30
N ARG A 262 -6.67 -16.75 -14.06
CA ARG A 262 -6.06 -17.29 -12.84
C ARG A 262 -6.52 -16.48 -11.62
N VAL A 263 -7.51 -17.03 -10.93
CA VAL A 263 -8.08 -16.52 -9.68
C VAL A 263 -7.00 -16.41 -8.57
N ASP A 264 -5.91 -17.17 -8.68
CA ASP A 264 -4.77 -17.11 -7.75
C ASP A 264 -3.78 -15.96 -8.03
N CYS A 265 -3.97 -15.22 -9.14
CA CYS A 265 -3.05 -14.17 -9.58
C CYS A 265 -3.51 -12.74 -9.26
N PHE A 266 -4.68 -12.49 -8.63
CA PHE A 266 -5.16 -11.12 -8.32
C PHE A 266 -5.51 -10.90 -6.85
#